data_AF-A0A7S0GRM8-F1
#
_entry.id   AF-A0A7S0GRM8-F1
#
_cell.length_a   1.000
_cell.length_b   1.000
_cell.length_c   1.000
_cell.angle_alpha   90.00
_cell.angle_beta   90.00
_cell.angle_gamma   90.00
#
_symmetry.space_group_name_H-M   'P 1'
#
loop_
_entity.id
_entity.type
_entity.pdbx_description
1 polymer ?
#
loop_
_entity_poly.entity_id
_entity_poly.type
_entity_poly.pdbx_seq_one_letter_code
_entity_poly.pdbx_strand_id
1 'polypeptide(L)'
;RRHAGGLLGFPMVSRKALIAILSLLMAHSLPRGYLPRFKVRTGPIAGSGASLPRGVRSSRTACFARRALRKGESITVMGGGSFGVSMAIAAASNGHHVTMLVRRQEVVDQVNQHHSHPRFEGLVLDEKIRATVSPEEAFGEIDDYAKPALLIHAVPVQASRSFLSKMKPHIPPDVPILSCSKGIELTTLNLMHEIIQETLGDQDFAVLSGPCFADEMAQTLATGAVVASEQKRVAKDITHLLGSDWLRLYVSTDVIGVELGGAIKNVVALAAGIADGLKLGLNARSGIVTRG
;
A
#
# COMPACT_ATOMS: atom_id res chain seq x y z
N ARG A 1 -7.27 18.17 -35.71
CA ARG A 1 -5.91 18.51 -35.19
C ARG A 1 -6.11 19.05 -33.76
N ARG A 2 -6.17 18.15 -32.76
CA ARG A 2 -5.20 17.96 -31.63
C ARG A 2 -5.08 19.22 -30.73
N HIS A 3 -5.64 19.21 -29.50
CA HIS A 3 -5.03 18.77 -28.20
C HIS A 3 -3.88 19.69 -27.74
N ALA A 4 -3.66 20.08 -26.48
CA ALA A 4 -4.10 19.65 -25.15
C ALA A 4 -3.76 20.74 -24.11
N GLY A 5 -4.22 20.59 -22.85
CA GLY A 5 -3.61 21.31 -21.72
C GLY A 5 -4.44 21.52 -20.45
N GLY A 6 -5.23 20.54 -19.99
CA GLY A 6 -5.86 20.58 -18.67
C GLY A 6 -4.84 20.25 -17.56
N LEU A 7 -4.52 21.22 -16.72
CA LEU A 7 -3.63 21.05 -15.56
C LEU A 7 -4.28 20.20 -14.47
N LEU A 8 -3.60 19.11 -14.09
CA LEU A 8 -3.84 18.31 -12.90
C LEU A 8 -3.58 19.13 -11.63
N GLY A 9 -4.61 19.25 -10.78
CA GLY A 9 -4.50 19.82 -9.44
C GLY A 9 -3.80 18.86 -8.48
N PHE A 10 -2.54 19.15 -8.16
CA PHE A 10 -1.84 18.59 -7.00
C PHE A 10 -1.97 19.53 -5.79
N PRO A 11 -2.08 19.02 -4.56
CA PRO A 11 -2.05 19.89 -3.38
C PRO A 11 -0.67 20.56 -3.28
N MET A 12 -0.66 21.89 -3.18
CA MET A 12 0.55 22.69 -2.97
C MET A 12 1.31 22.19 -1.74
N VAL A 13 2.41 21.47 -1.97
CA VAL A 13 3.44 21.26 -0.95
C VAL A 13 3.96 22.66 -0.58
N SER A 14 3.83 23.04 0.69
CA SER A 14 4.22 24.38 1.11
C SER A 14 5.69 24.65 0.77
N ARG A 15 6.01 25.88 0.38
CA ARG A 15 7.39 26.32 0.08
C ARG A 15 8.38 25.91 1.19
N LYS A 16 7.93 25.85 2.45
CA LYS A 16 8.74 25.43 3.61
C LYS A 16 9.05 23.92 3.59
N ALA A 17 8.11 23.07 3.19
CA ALA A 17 8.33 21.63 3.06
C ALA A 17 9.27 21.31 1.89
N LEU A 18 9.14 22.03 0.78
CA LEU A 18 10.04 21.90 -0.37
C LEU A 18 11.48 22.31 -0.01
N ILE A 19 11.64 23.42 0.72
CA ILE A 19 12.96 23.88 1.21
C ILE A 19 13.54 22.88 2.22
N ALA A 20 12.73 22.28 3.10
CA ALA A 20 13.21 21.29 4.06
C ALA A 20 13.70 19.99 3.38
N ILE A 21 12.99 19.51 2.36
CA ILE A 21 13.36 18.32 1.57
C ILE A 21 14.63 18.57 0.76
N LEU A 22 14.72 19.73 0.09
CA LEU A 22 15.94 20.15 -0.62
C LEU A 22 17.11 20.32 0.35
N SER A 23 16.88 20.85 1.55
CA SER A 23 17.92 21.04 2.56
C SER A 23 18.42 19.70 3.11
N LEU A 24 17.55 18.70 3.30
CA LEU A 24 17.96 17.36 3.73
C LEU A 24 18.77 16.63 2.66
N LEU A 25 18.36 16.74 1.39
CA LEU A 25 19.06 16.13 0.26
C LEU A 25 20.43 16.80 0.00
N MET A 26 20.54 18.11 0.24
CA MET A 26 21.78 18.87 0.05
C MET A 26 22.71 18.85 1.27
N ALA A 27 22.21 18.51 2.46
CA ALA A 27 23.01 18.48 3.70
C ALA A 27 24.11 17.40 3.70
N HIS A 28 24.09 16.43 2.78
CA HIS A 28 25.19 15.47 2.61
C HIS A 28 26.29 15.93 1.63
N SER A 29 26.18 17.13 1.05
CA SER A 29 27.16 17.69 0.11
C SER A 29 27.86 18.97 0.59
N LEU A 30 27.67 19.39 1.85
CA LEU A 30 28.34 20.56 2.41
C LEU A 30 29.48 20.17 3.37
N PRO A 31 30.64 20.86 3.35
CA PRO A 31 31.70 20.68 4.34
C PRO A 31 31.15 20.83 5.76
N ARG A 32 31.59 19.96 6.67
CA ARG A 32 31.18 19.95 8.09
C ARG A 32 31.43 21.31 8.73
N GLY A 33 30.37 22.09 8.93
CA GLY A 33 30.48 23.40 9.59
C GLY A 33 29.18 24.09 9.98
N TYR A 34 28.05 23.79 9.33
CA TYR A 34 26.77 24.46 9.62
C TYR A 34 25.62 23.46 9.65
N LEU A 35 25.42 22.79 10.78
CA LEU A 35 24.15 22.17 11.13
C LEU A 35 23.83 22.47 12.60
N PRO A 36 22.60 22.90 12.94
CA PRO A 36 22.17 23.02 14.32
C PRO A 36 22.15 21.62 14.96
N ARG A 37 22.76 21.49 16.15
CA ARG A 37 22.82 20.23 16.90
C ARG A 37 21.42 19.83 17.36
N PHE A 38 20.80 18.87 16.67
CA PHE A 38 19.66 18.13 17.21
C PHE A 38 20.18 17.10 18.21
N LYS A 39 19.85 17.31 19.48
CA LYS A 39 20.19 16.41 20.59
C LYS A 39 19.25 15.21 20.54
N VAL A 40 19.69 14.10 19.95
CA VAL A 40 19.09 12.79 20.24
C VAL A 40 19.44 12.46 21.68
N ARG A 41 18.42 12.26 22.52
CA ARG A 41 18.57 11.99 23.94
C ARG A 41 18.96 10.52 24.11
N THR A 42 20.26 10.22 24.06
CA THR A 42 20.82 8.92 24.48
C THR A 42 21.03 8.96 25.99
N GLY A 43 20.19 8.25 26.74
CA GLY A 43 20.40 8.01 28.18
C GLY A 43 21.46 6.94 28.42
N PRO A 44 22.19 6.98 29.55
CA PRO A 44 23.31 6.07 29.81
C PRO A 44 22.83 4.66 30.18
N ILE A 45 23.58 3.66 29.69
CA ILE A 45 23.52 2.28 30.15
C ILE A 45 24.39 2.19 31.42
N ALA A 46 23.76 1.91 32.56
CA ALA A 46 24.44 1.46 33.77
C ALA A 46 23.65 0.28 34.34
N GLY A 47 24.29 -0.89 34.39
CA GLY A 47 23.73 -2.09 34.99
C GLY A 47 23.92 -2.13 36.49
N SER A 48 22.91 -2.64 37.20
CA SER A 48 23.06 -3.47 38.39
C SER A 48 21.69 -4.06 38.75
N GLY A 49 21.70 -5.31 39.21
CA GLY A 49 20.54 -6.20 39.24
C GLY A 49 19.30 -5.71 39.97
N ALA A 50 18.15 -6.03 39.38
CA ALA A 50 16.90 -6.21 40.08
C ALA A 50 16.12 -7.34 39.39
N SER A 51 15.66 -8.27 40.21
CA SER A 51 14.99 -9.53 39.89
C SER A 51 13.85 -9.44 38.88
N LEU A 52 13.86 -10.38 37.92
CA LEU A 52 12.77 -10.64 36.98
C LEU A 52 11.46 -11.00 37.70
N PRO A 53 10.33 -10.33 37.44
CA PRO A 53 9.04 -10.91 37.74
C PRO A 53 8.76 -12.03 36.73
N ARG A 54 8.56 -13.23 37.28
CA ARG A 54 8.13 -14.43 36.55
C ARG A 54 6.76 -14.18 35.90
N GLY A 55 6.65 -14.52 34.61
CA GLY A 55 5.40 -14.99 34.03
C GLY A 55 4.52 -13.94 33.36
N VAL A 56 4.84 -13.60 32.12
CA VAL A 56 3.81 -13.51 31.08
C VAL A 56 4.27 -14.42 29.95
N ARG A 57 3.74 -15.66 29.97
CA ARG A 57 3.90 -16.60 28.86
C ARG A 57 3.33 -15.93 27.61
N SER A 58 4.13 -15.87 26.54
CA SER A 58 3.65 -15.56 25.20
C SER A 58 2.70 -16.66 24.74
N SER A 59 1.44 -16.58 25.16
CA SER A 59 0.39 -17.42 24.61
C SER A 59 -0.12 -16.76 23.34
N ARG A 60 0.29 -17.28 22.18
CA ARG A 60 -0.60 -17.54 21.03
C ARG A 60 0.15 -18.31 19.95
N THR A 61 0.54 -19.51 20.34
CA THR A 61 0.50 -20.66 19.44
C THR A 61 -0.98 -20.88 19.08
N ALA A 62 -1.47 -20.16 18.08
CA ALA A 62 -2.64 -20.57 17.33
C ALA A 62 -2.16 -20.83 15.91
N CYS A 63 -1.35 -21.88 15.76
CA CYS A 63 -1.12 -22.53 14.48
C CYS A 63 -2.45 -23.19 14.06
N PHE A 64 -3.44 -22.38 13.69
CA PHE A 64 -4.47 -22.86 12.79
C PHE A 64 -3.76 -23.11 11.47
N ALA A 65 -3.74 -24.35 11.03
CA ALA A 65 -3.36 -24.69 9.68
C ALA A 65 -4.35 -24.00 8.73
N ARG A 66 -4.12 -22.71 8.43
CA ARG A 66 -4.93 -21.94 7.50
C ARG A 66 -4.84 -22.64 6.15
N ARG A 67 -6.00 -22.90 5.55
CA ARG A 67 -6.14 -23.57 4.26
C ARG A 67 -5.28 -22.86 3.21
N ALA A 68 -4.58 -23.62 2.38
CA ALA A 68 -3.88 -23.06 1.23
C ALA A 68 -4.91 -22.42 0.28
N LEU A 69 -4.66 -21.17 -0.11
CA LEU A 69 -5.54 -20.39 -0.98
C LEU A 69 -5.59 -21.00 -2.40
N ARG A 70 -6.76 -21.04 -3.03
CA ARG A 70 -6.98 -21.67 -4.35
C ARG A 70 -7.53 -20.68 -5.37
N LYS A 71 -7.45 -21.00 -6.67
CA LYS A 71 -8.22 -20.23 -7.67
C LYS A 71 -9.71 -20.27 -7.33
N GLY A 72 -10.41 -19.16 -7.57
CA GLY A 72 -11.82 -19.01 -7.22
C GLY A 72 -12.08 -18.54 -5.77
N GLU A 73 -11.06 -18.20 -4.97
CA GLU A 73 -11.32 -17.53 -3.68
C GLU A 73 -11.98 -16.15 -3.89
N SER A 74 -12.72 -15.69 -2.88
CA SER A 74 -13.20 -14.31 -2.76
C SER A 74 -12.10 -13.37 -2.25
N ILE A 75 -12.01 -12.16 -2.81
CA ILE A 75 -11.06 -11.12 -2.44
C ILE A 75 -11.81 -9.80 -2.26
N THR A 76 -11.54 -9.10 -1.16
CA THR A 76 -12.11 -7.77 -0.92
C THR A 76 -11.08 -6.70 -1.18
N VAL A 77 -11.39 -5.74 -2.05
CA VAL A 77 -10.54 -4.57 -2.30
C VAL A 77 -11.13 -3.35 -1.62
N MET A 78 -10.42 -2.81 -0.64
CA MET A 78 -10.78 -1.60 0.09
C MET A 78 -10.21 -0.38 -0.63
N GLY A 79 -11.06 0.31 -1.39
CA GLY A 79 -10.74 1.56 -2.09
C GLY A 79 -10.95 1.51 -3.60
N GLY A 80 -11.87 2.35 -4.11
CA GLY A 80 -12.15 2.54 -5.55
C GLY A 80 -11.22 3.54 -6.26
N GLY A 81 -9.96 3.64 -5.85
CA GLY A 81 -8.96 4.42 -6.57
C GLY A 81 -8.36 3.64 -7.74
N SER A 82 -7.58 4.30 -8.62
CA SER A 82 -6.95 3.65 -9.77
C SER A 82 -6.18 2.38 -9.39
N PHE A 83 -5.37 2.44 -8.31
CA PHE A 83 -4.60 1.28 -7.86
C PHE A 83 -5.47 0.15 -7.28
N GLY A 84 -6.53 0.48 -6.53
CA GLY A 84 -7.46 -0.53 -6.02
C GLY A 84 -8.18 -1.27 -7.14
N VAL A 85 -8.68 -0.55 -8.13
CA VAL A 85 -9.29 -1.13 -9.33
C VAL A 85 -8.27 -1.98 -10.11
N SER A 86 -7.02 -1.54 -10.21
CA SER A 86 -5.95 -2.35 -10.86
C SER A 86 -5.67 -3.66 -10.12
N MET A 87 -5.72 -3.64 -8.79
CA MET A 87 -5.60 -4.87 -7.98
C MET A 87 -6.85 -5.75 -8.11
N ALA A 88 -8.04 -5.17 -8.28
CA ALA A 88 -9.25 -5.91 -8.57
C ALA A 88 -9.16 -6.64 -9.92
N ILE A 89 -8.63 -5.96 -10.95
CA ILE A 89 -8.35 -6.56 -12.27
C ILE A 89 -7.31 -7.68 -12.14
N ALA A 90 -6.23 -7.45 -11.39
CA ALA A 90 -5.22 -8.49 -11.15
C ALA A 90 -5.82 -9.75 -10.51
N ALA A 91 -6.58 -9.57 -9.43
CA ALA A 91 -7.28 -10.65 -8.76
C ALA A 91 -8.27 -11.38 -9.68
N ALA A 92 -9.13 -10.64 -10.39
CA ALA A 92 -10.13 -11.23 -11.28
C ALA A 92 -9.50 -11.99 -12.46
N SER A 93 -8.39 -11.49 -13.00
CA SER A 93 -7.64 -12.16 -14.07
C SER A 93 -7.06 -13.51 -13.64
N ASN A 94 -6.84 -13.69 -12.33
CA ASN A 94 -6.43 -14.97 -11.73
C ASN A 94 -7.61 -15.90 -11.41
N GLY A 95 -8.83 -15.52 -11.81
CA GLY A 95 -10.05 -16.29 -11.60
C GLY A 95 -10.66 -16.10 -10.20
N HIS A 96 -10.28 -15.05 -9.48
CA HIS A 96 -10.87 -14.73 -8.19
C HIS A 96 -12.13 -13.88 -8.32
N HIS A 97 -12.98 -14.05 -7.33
CA HIS A 97 -14.20 -13.29 -7.12
C HIS A 97 -13.87 -12.03 -6.33
N VAL A 98 -14.15 -10.84 -6.86
CA VAL A 98 -13.69 -9.58 -6.26
C VAL A 98 -14.84 -8.70 -5.83
N THR A 99 -14.84 -8.31 -4.56
CA THR A 99 -15.76 -7.29 -4.02
C THR A 99 -15.00 -6.02 -3.67
N MET A 100 -15.27 -4.93 -4.38
CA MET A 100 -14.69 -3.63 -4.13
C MET A 100 -15.53 -2.84 -3.13
N LEU A 101 -14.98 -2.53 -1.97
CA LEU A 101 -15.56 -1.57 -1.04
C LEU A 101 -15.21 -0.15 -1.49
N VAL A 102 -16.21 0.56 -2.03
CA VAL A 102 -16.09 1.92 -2.54
C VAL A 102 -16.91 2.89 -1.67
N ARG A 103 -16.75 4.20 -1.91
CA ARG A 103 -17.38 5.24 -1.09
C ARG A 103 -18.67 5.82 -1.68
N ARG A 104 -18.90 5.60 -2.97
CA ARG A 104 -19.88 6.33 -3.79
C ARG A 104 -20.78 5.32 -4.50
N GLN A 105 -22.09 5.48 -4.36
CA GLN A 105 -23.06 4.59 -4.98
C GLN A 105 -22.96 4.65 -6.50
N GLU A 106 -22.62 5.81 -7.07
CA GLU A 106 -22.47 5.96 -8.51
C GLU A 106 -21.34 5.08 -9.06
N VAL A 107 -20.28 4.83 -8.28
CA VAL A 107 -19.22 3.90 -8.67
C VAL A 107 -19.71 2.44 -8.61
N VAL A 108 -20.55 2.12 -7.62
CA VAL A 108 -21.18 0.80 -7.52
C VAL A 108 -22.01 0.51 -8.76
N ASP A 109 -22.87 1.45 -9.15
CA ASP A 109 -23.78 1.27 -10.29
C ASP A 109 -22.99 1.15 -11.62
N GLN A 110 -21.90 1.91 -11.78
CA GLN A 110 -21.01 1.80 -12.94
C GLN A 110 -20.31 0.43 -13.03
N VAL A 111 -19.79 -0.07 -11.90
CA VAL A 111 -19.11 -1.37 -11.87
C VAL A 111 -20.11 -2.51 -12.09
N ASN A 112 -21.23 -2.51 -11.37
CA ASN A 112 -22.13 -3.66 -11.33
C ASN A 112 -23.06 -3.74 -12.54
N GLN A 113 -23.46 -2.61 -13.15
CA GLN A 113 -24.40 -2.60 -14.28
C GLN A 113 -23.70 -2.42 -15.62
N HIS A 114 -22.57 -1.71 -15.66
CA HIS A 114 -21.90 -1.34 -16.90
C HIS A 114 -20.52 -1.99 -17.05
N HIS A 115 -20.08 -2.77 -16.05
CA HIS A 115 -18.74 -3.38 -16.01
C HIS A 115 -17.64 -2.36 -16.37
N SER A 116 -17.73 -1.16 -15.79
CA SER A 116 -16.81 -0.07 -16.10
C SER A 116 -16.42 0.71 -14.84
N HIS A 117 -15.34 1.48 -14.92
CA HIS A 117 -14.91 2.32 -13.80
C HIS A 117 -14.53 3.73 -14.29
N PRO A 118 -14.97 4.82 -13.63
CA PRO A 118 -14.67 6.20 -14.05
C PRO A 118 -13.19 6.61 -14.10
N ARG A 119 -12.28 5.73 -13.64
CA ARG A 119 -10.83 5.98 -13.68
C ARG A 119 -10.16 5.43 -14.93
N PHE A 120 -10.84 4.53 -15.65
CA PHE A 120 -10.30 3.83 -16.80
C PHE A 120 -11.32 3.86 -17.92
N GLU A 121 -11.29 4.93 -18.71
CA GLU A 121 -12.18 5.09 -19.86
C GLU A 121 -11.91 4.00 -20.90
N GLY A 122 -12.98 3.36 -21.40
CA GLY A 122 -12.90 2.32 -22.42
C GLY A 122 -12.46 0.93 -21.92
N LEU A 123 -12.15 0.78 -20.63
CA LEU A 123 -11.85 -0.52 -20.03
C LEU A 123 -13.13 -1.24 -19.60
N VAL A 124 -13.31 -2.49 -20.02
CA VAL A 124 -14.37 -3.38 -19.54
C VAL A 124 -13.83 -4.24 -18.41
N LEU A 125 -14.47 -4.17 -17.24
CA LEU A 125 -14.16 -4.98 -16.06
C LEU A 125 -14.71 -6.40 -16.23
N ASP A 126 -14.00 -7.38 -15.67
CA ASP A 126 -14.47 -8.77 -15.60
C ASP A 126 -15.74 -8.87 -14.73
N GLU A 127 -16.70 -9.72 -15.12
CA GLU A 127 -17.96 -9.93 -14.38
C GLU A 127 -17.75 -10.44 -12.94
N LYS A 128 -16.57 -11.01 -12.64
CA LYS A 128 -16.18 -11.38 -11.27
C LYS A 128 -15.91 -10.18 -10.37
N ILE A 129 -15.82 -8.96 -10.92
CA ILE A 129 -15.61 -7.73 -10.16
C ILE A 129 -16.97 -7.07 -9.91
N ARG A 130 -17.35 -7.01 -8.63
CA ARG A 130 -18.47 -6.20 -8.15
C ARG A 130 -17.99 -5.13 -7.19
N ALA A 131 -18.81 -4.11 -6.99
CA ALA A 131 -18.59 -3.06 -6.01
C ALA A 131 -19.78 -2.95 -5.04
N THR A 132 -19.50 -2.45 -3.84
CA THR A 132 -20.51 -2.13 -2.83
C THR A 132 -20.06 -0.95 -1.97
N VAL A 133 -21.03 -0.27 -1.35
CA VAL A 133 -20.79 0.72 -0.29
C VAL A 133 -20.96 0.13 1.12
N SER A 134 -21.50 -1.09 1.25
CA SER A 134 -21.73 -1.76 2.54
C SER A 134 -20.48 -2.54 2.99
N PRO A 135 -19.93 -2.25 4.18
CA PRO A 135 -18.90 -3.07 4.80
C PRO A 135 -19.38 -4.50 5.08
N GLU A 136 -20.63 -4.69 5.50
CA GLU A 136 -21.21 -6.00 5.78
C GLU A 136 -21.17 -6.89 4.54
N GLU A 137 -21.56 -6.33 3.40
CA GLU A 137 -21.41 -6.98 2.10
C GLU A 137 -19.94 -7.24 1.77
N ALA A 138 -19.08 -6.22 1.89
CA ALA A 138 -17.69 -6.34 1.48
C ALA A 138 -16.87 -7.38 2.27
N PHE A 139 -17.22 -7.65 3.53
CA PHE A 139 -16.44 -8.55 4.40
C PHE A 139 -17.18 -9.85 4.78
N GLY A 140 -18.48 -9.93 4.49
CA GLY A 140 -19.33 -11.07 4.79
C GLY A 140 -19.37 -12.12 3.68
N GLU A 141 -20.25 -13.10 3.88
CA GLU A 141 -20.72 -14.01 2.84
C GLU A 141 -21.92 -13.33 2.16
N ILE A 142 -21.90 -13.19 0.83
CA ILE A 142 -23.05 -12.67 0.07
C ILE A 142 -23.30 -13.58 -1.13
N ASP A 143 -24.54 -14.01 -1.30
CA ASP A 143 -24.97 -14.83 -2.44
C ASP A 143 -24.08 -16.08 -2.59
N ASP A 144 -23.46 -16.24 -3.77
CA ASP A 144 -22.52 -17.31 -4.12
C ASP A 144 -21.06 -17.04 -3.66
N TYR A 145 -20.78 -15.88 -3.06
CA TYR A 145 -19.44 -15.47 -2.66
C TYR A 145 -19.17 -15.85 -1.21
N ALA A 146 -18.24 -16.79 -1.03
CA ALA A 146 -17.70 -17.10 0.28
C ALA A 146 -17.00 -15.89 0.91
N LYS A 147 -16.81 -15.95 2.23
CA LYS A 147 -15.99 -15.01 3.01
C LYS A 147 -14.64 -14.75 2.30
N PRO A 148 -14.14 -13.50 2.26
CA PRO A 148 -12.90 -13.19 1.58
C PRO A 148 -11.72 -13.93 2.18
N ALA A 149 -10.85 -14.44 1.31
CA ALA A 149 -9.62 -15.12 1.69
C ALA A 149 -8.41 -14.16 1.71
N LEU A 150 -8.56 -12.97 1.13
CA LEU A 150 -7.59 -11.88 1.18
C LEU A 150 -8.32 -10.53 1.19
N LEU A 151 -7.84 -9.59 2.01
CA LEU A 151 -8.25 -8.18 1.96
C LEU A 151 -7.12 -7.34 1.35
N ILE A 152 -7.41 -6.57 0.32
CA ILE A 152 -6.46 -5.64 -0.31
C ILE A 152 -6.79 -4.23 0.15
N HIS A 153 -5.88 -3.62 0.90
CA HIS A 153 -6.00 -2.25 1.36
C HIS A 153 -5.36 -1.28 0.35
N ALA A 154 -6.17 -0.50 -0.36
CA ALA A 154 -5.75 0.49 -1.35
C ALA A 154 -6.21 1.93 -1.00
N VAL A 155 -6.44 2.20 0.28
CA VAL A 155 -6.83 3.53 0.80
C VAL A 155 -5.58 4.37 1.08
N PRO A 156 -5.54 5.68 0.72
CA PRO A 156 -4.37 6.53 1.01
C PRO A 156 -3.96 6.50 2.49
N VAL A 157 -2.64 6.51 2.76
CA VAL A 157 -2.06 6.38 4.12
C VAL A 157 -2.71 7.33 5.12
N GLN A 158 -2.90 8.60 4.75
CA GLN A 158 -3.48 9.63 5.62
C GLN A 158 -4.94 9.36 6.04
N ALA A 159 -5.67 8.55 5.28
CA ALA A 159 -7.05 8.16 5.59
C ALA A 159 -7.14 6.72 6.14
N SER A 160 -6.01 6.01 6.23
CA SER A 160 -6.01 4.57 6.50
C SER A 160 -6.37 4.27 7.94
N ARG A 161 -5.82 5.01 8.91
CA ARG A 161 -6.12 4.80 10.33
C ARG A 161 -7.62 4.90 10.63
N SER A 162 -8.23 6.02 10.26
CA SER A 162 -9.66 6.25 10.50
C SER A 162 -10.53 5.24 9.73
N PHE A 163 -10.14 4.89 8.51
CA PHE A 163 -10.83 3.88 7.71
C PHE A 163 -10.77 2.50 8.38
N LEU A 164 -9.57 2.01 8.72
CA LEU A 164 -9.38 0.69 9.34
C LEU A 164 -10.06 0.60 10.71
N SER A 165 -10.01 1.66 11.53
CA SER A 165 -10.76 1.72 12.79
C SER A 165 -12.27 1.57 12.58
N LYS A 166 -12.82 2.19 11.54
CA LYS A 166 -14.25 2.06 11.18
C LYS A 166 -14.59 0.67 10.66
N MET A 167 -13.68 0.05 9.89
CA MET A 167 -13.91 -1.27 9.29
C MET A 167 -13.64 -2.43 10.26
N LYS A 168 -12.89 -2.19 11.34
CA LYS A 168 -12.51 -3.21 12.34
C LYS A 168 -13.65 -4.14 12.77
N PRO A 169 -14.89 -3.68 13.04
CA PRO A 169 -15.98 -4.57 13.46
C PRO A 169 -16.41 -5.58 12.38
N HIS A 170 -16.11 -5.29 11.11
CA HIS A 170 -16.51 -6.12 9.96
C HIS A 170 -15.35 -6.97 9.42
N ILE A 171 -14.10 -6.54 9.62
CA ILE A 171 -12.91 -7.26 9.14
C ILE A 171 -12.81 -8.61 9.84
N PRO A 172 -12.74 -9.73 9.09
CA PRO A 172 -12.57 -11.01 9.73
C PRO A 172 -11.16 -11.18 10.30
N PRO A 173 -11.01 -11.65 11.55
CA PRO A 173 -9.72 -11.70 12.26
C PRO A 173 -8.72 -12.70 11.65
N ASP A 174 -9.21 -13.60 10.81
CA ASP A 174 -8.51 -14.73 10.20
C ASP A 174 -8.20 -14.53 8.71
N VAL A 175 -8.34 -13.31 8.19
CA VAL A 175 -8.12 -13.00 6.77
C VAL A 175 -6.95 -12.02 6.62
N PRO A 176 -5.85 -12.39 5.95
CA PRO A 176 -4.70 -11.51 5.83
C PRO A 176 -5.03 -10.21 5.07
N ILE A 177 -4.30 -9.14 5.39
CA ILE A 177 -4.41 -7.84 4.71
C ILE A 177 -3.16 -7.56 3.88
N LEU A 178 -3.33 -7.30 2.59
CA LEU A 178 -2.30 -6.75 1.72
C LEU A 178 -2.43 -5.22 1.63
N SER A 179 -1.54 -4.47 2.27
CA SER A 179 -1.46 -3.02 2.08
C SER A 179 -0.72 -2.66 0.80
N CYS A 180 -1.38 -1.90 -0.06
CA CYS A 180 -0.81 -1.32 -1.27
C CYS A 180 -0.49 0.19 -1.10
N SER A 181 -0.75 0.72 0.09
CA SER A 181 -0.66 2.15 0.37
C SER A 181 0.78 2.55 0.63
N LYS A 182 1.23 3.61 -0.06
CA LYS A 182 2.62 4.09 -0.02
C LYS A 182 2.66 5.47 0.66
N GLY A 183 3.49 5.61 1.69
CA GLY A 183 3.65 6.87 2.42
C GLY A 183 3.86 6.66 3.92
N ILE A 184 3.97 7.79 4.63
CA ILE A 184 4.12 7.86 6.09
C ILE A 184 2.95 8.70 6.61
N GLU A 185 2.28 8.25 7.68
CA GLU A 185 1.21 9.03 8.32
C GLU A 185 1.78 10.31 8.93
N LEU A 186 1.24 11.48 8.57
CA LEU A 186 1.85 12.76 8.92
C LEU A 186 1.76 13.09 10.42
N THR A 187 0.77 12.56 11.12
CA THR A 187 0.51 12.87 12.52
C THR A 187 1.39 12.08 13.48
N THR A 188 1.61 10.80 13.19
CA THR A 188 2.34 9.85 14.05
C THR A 188 3.72 9.51 13.52
N LEU A 189 3.96 9.75 12.22
CA LEU A 189 5.10 9.23 11.46
C LEU A 189 5.10 7.70 11.29
N ASN A 190 3.96 7.05 11.51
CA ASN A 190 3.83 5.61 11.35
C ASN A 190 3.82 5.19 9.87
N LEU A 191 4.40 4.03 9.61
CA LEU A 191 4.25 3.25 8.40
C LEU A 191 2.93 2.45 8.42
N MET A 192 2.57 1.86 7.27
CA MET A 192 1.29 1.15 7.15
C MET A 192 1.23 -0.11 8.01
N HIS A 193 2.35 -0.82 8.21
CA HIS A 193 2.36 -1.97 9.12
C HIS A 193 2.02 -1.57 10.56
N GLU A 194 2.57 -0.46 11.06
CA GLU A 194 2.29 0.08 12.40
C GLU A 194 0.83 0.52 12.52
N ILE A 195 0.28 1.19 11.49
CA ILE A 195 -1.13 1.58 11.46
C ILE A 195 -2.03 0.34 11.50
N ILE A 196 -1.71 -0.71 10.74
CA ILE A 196 -2.49 -1.96 10.72
C ILE A 196 -2.44 -2.63 12.10
N GLN A 197 -1.27 -2.77 12.71
CA GLN A 197 -1.11 -3.37 14.03
C GLN A 197 -1.85 -2.58 15.12
N GLU A 198 -1.72 -1.25 15.14
CA GLU A 198 -2.40 -0.40 16.13
C GLU A 198 -3.93 -0.40 15.97
N THR A 199 -4.44 -0.50 14.74
CA THR A 199 -5.88 -0.46 14.48
C THR A 199 -6.53 -1.83 14.60
N LEU A 200 -5.92 -2.88 14.05
CA LEU A 200 -6.50 -4.21 13.90
C LEU A 200 -5.91 -5.26 14.83
N GLY A 201 -4.78 -4.99 15.51
CA GLY A 201 -4.14 -5.92 16.43
C GLY A 201 -3.33 -7.00 15.71
N ASP A 202 -3.50 -8.26 16.13
CA ASP A 202 -2.75 -9.43 15.64
C ASP A 202 -3.15 -9.87 14.20
N GLN A 203 -3.67 -8.98 13.37
CA GLN A 203 -4.09 -9.28 12.01
C GLN A 203 -2.86 -9.59 11.14
N ASP A 204 -2.86 -10.75 10.46
CA ASP A 204 -1.82 -11.04 9.49
C ASP A 204 -1.81 -9.99 8.38
N PHE A 205 -0.62 -9.50 8.02
CA PHE A 205 -0.49 -8.49 6.99
C PHE A 205 0.70 -8.75 6.06
N ALA A 206 0.63 -8.15 4.90
CA ALA A 206 1.74 -7.96 3.99
C ALA A 206 1.66 -6.57 3.36
N VAL A 207 2.77 -6.08 2.83
CA VAL A 207 2.87 -4.80 2.12
C VAL A 207 3.33 -5.04 0.69
N LEU A 208 2.78 -4.29 -0.26
CA LEU A 208 3.13 -4.34 -1.67
C LEU A 208 3.77 -3.02 -2.11
N SER A 209 4.98 -3.10 -2.66
CA SER A 209 5.64 -1.96 -3.28
C SER A 209 6.44 -2.36 -4.51
N GLY A 210 6.75 -1.41 -5.38
CA GLY A 210 7.44 -1.65 -6.63
C GLY A 210 7.01 -0.70 -7.75
N PRO A 211 7.63 -0.83 -8.93
CA PRO A 211 7.22 -0.16 -10.16
C PRO A 211 5.91 -0.76 -10.67
N CYS A 212 4.80 -0.30 -10.10
CA CYS A 212 3.46 -0.75 -10.43
C CYS A 212 2.55 0.47 -10.67
N PHE A 213 2.56 0.97 -11.90
CA PHE A 213 1.65 2.05 -12.30
C PHE A 213 0.26 1.47 -12.52
N ALA A 214 -0.75 2.10 -11.91
CA ALA A 214 -2.14 1.63 -11.98
C ALA A 214 -2.62 1.49 -13.43
N ASP A 215 -2.33 2.48 -14.28
CA ASP A 215 -2.78 2.49 -15.68
C ASP A 215 -2.17 1.34 -16.50
N GLU A 216 -0.91 0.99 -16.24
CA GLU A 216 -0.23 -0.14 -16.88
C GLU A 216 -0.76 -1.48 -16.38
N MET A 217 -1.03 -1.59 -15.07
CA MET A 217 -1.65 -2.78 -14.49
C MET A 217 -3.08 -3.01 -14.98
N ALA A 218 -3.88 -1.95 -15.10
CA ALA A 218 -5.23 -2.03 -15.63
C ALA A 218 -5.26 -2.50 -17.10
N GLN A 219 -4.19 -2.21 -17.85
CA GLN A 219 -3.97 -2.70 -19.21
C GLN A 219 -3.26 -4.07 -19.25
N THR A 220 -3.04 -4.73 -18.11
CA THR A 220 -2.34 -6.02 -17.99
C THR A 220 -0.93 -6.02 -18.59
N LEU A 221 -0.24 -4.87 -18.54
CA LEU A 221 1.15 -4.76 -18.99
C LEU A 221 2.10 -5.35 -17.94
N ALA A 222 3.26 -5.82 -18.41
CA ALA A 222 4.28 -6.46 -17.59
C ALA A 222 4.67 -5.58 -16.40
N THR A 223 4.38 -6.05 -15.19
CA THR A 223 4.53 -5.33 -13.93
C THR A 223 5.29 -6.20 -12.92
N GLY A 224 6.27 -5.61 -12.24
CA GLY A 224 7.02 -6.26 -11.17
C GLY A 224 6.80 -5.56 -9.83
N ALA A 225 6.52 -6.31 -8.77
CA ALA A 225 6.40 -5.76 -7.41
C ALA A 225 6.90 -6.74 -6.34
N VAL A 226 7.22 -6.20 -5.17
CA VAL A 226 7.61 -6.96 -3.98
C VAL A 226 6.44 -7.02 -3.02
N VAL A 227 6.13 -8.22 -2.53
CA VAL A 227 5.23 -8.48 -1.41
C VAL A 227 6.08 -8.85 -0.20
N ALA A 228 6.01 -8.05 0.86
CA ALA A 228 6.76 -8.27 2.09
C ALA A 228 5.85 -8.53 3.28
N SER A 229 6.23 -9.48 4.12
CA SER A 229 5.59 -9.75 5.41
C SER A 229 6.62 -10.30 6.38
N GLU A 230 6.50 -10.00 7.67
CA GLU A 230 7.31 -10.63 8.72
C GLU A 230 7.11 -12.15 8.71
N GLN A 231 5.89 -12.59 8.42
CA GLN A 231 5.56 -14.00 8.20
C GLN A 231 5.73 -14.34 6.72
N LYS A 232 6.90 -14.89 6.35
CA LYS A 232 7.23 -15.29 4.96
C LYS A 232 6.14 -16.13 4.27
N ARG A 233 5.39 -16.92 5.05
CA ARG A 233 4.25 -17.69 4.55
C ARG A 233 3.16 -16.79 3.97
N VAL A 234 2.75 -15.74 4.68
CA VAL A 234 1.71 -14.79 4.25
C VAL A 234 2.10 -14.14 2.92
N ALA A 235 3.34 -13.67 2.80
CA ALA A 235 3.83 -13.10 1.55
C ALA A 235 3.85 -14.10 0.38
N LYS A 236 4.19 -15.38 0.64
CA LYS A 236 4.14 -16.46 -0.37
C LYS A 236 2.71 -16.76 -0.81
N ASP A 237 1.79 -16.90 0.14
CA ASP A 237 0.38 -17.23 -0.13
C ASP A 237 -0.26 -16.12 -0.98
N ILE A 238 -0.01 -14.85 -0.65
CA ILE A 238 -0.48 -13.69 -1.43
C ILE A 238 0.17 -13.63 -2.82
N THR A 239 1.47 -13.89 -2.91
CA THR A 239 2.20 -13.92 -4.20
C THR A 239 1.64 -15.01 -5.11
N HIS A 240 1.31 -16.18 -4.56
CA HIS A 240 0.67 -17.26 -5.31
C HIS A 240 -0.75 -16.89 -5.76
N LEU A 241 -1.50 -16.15 -4.93
CA LEU A 241 -2.87 -15.74 -5.23
C LEU A 241 -2.94 -14.69 -6.36
N LEU A 242 -2.05 -13.70 -6.31
CA LEU A 242 -2.11 -12.52 -7.18
C LEU A 242 -1.10 -12.55 -8.34
N GLY A 243 -0.09 -13.42 -8.28
CA GLY A 243 0.91 -13.54 -9.34
C GLY A 243 0.32 -14.09 -10.63
N SER A 244 0.77 -13.57 -11.77
CA SER A 244 0.36 -13.98 -13.10
C SER A 244 1.52 -13.84 -14.08
N ASP A 245 1.31 -14.19 -15.36
CA ASP A 245 2.33 -14.04 -16.40
C ASP A 245 2.71 -12.57 -16.65
N TRP A 246 1.80 -11.62 -16.33
CA TRP A 246 2.03 -10.19 -16.46
C TRP A 246 2.31 -9.49 -15.13
N LEU A 247 1.84 -10.03 -14.00
CA LEU A 247 2.10 -9.50 -12.66
C LEU A 247 3.07 -10.40 -11.90
N ARG A 248 4.36 -10.08 -11.98
CA ARG A 248 5.41 -10.83 -11.28
C ARG A 248 5.63 -10.27 -9.88
N LEU A 249 5.30 -11.08 -8.87
CA LEU A 249 5.47 -10.74 -7.46
C LEU A 249 6.68 -11.44 -6.86
N TYR A 250 7.49 -10.69 -6.10
CA TYR A 250 8.67 -11.18 -5.40
C TYR A 250 8.42 -11.18 -3.89
N VAL A 251 8.80 -12.26 -3.22
CA VAL A 251 8.63 -12.39 -1.76
C VAL A 251 9.81 -11.76 -1.03
N SER A 252 9.52 -10.92 -0.05
CA SER A 252 10.50 -10.40 0.92
C SER A 252 10.02 -10.58 2.36
N THR A 253 10.94 -10.51 3.32
CA THR A 253 10.64 -10.38 4.74
C THR A 253 10.98 -8.99 5.29
N ASP A 254 11.57 -8.12 4.47
CA ASP A 254 11.92 -6.74 4.83
C ASP A 254 10.72 -5.83 4.60
N VAL A 255 9.79 -5.82 5.56
CA VAL A 255 8.58 -4.96 5.52
C VAL A 255 8.96 -3.48 5.51
N ILE A 256 9.83 -3.09 6.44
CA ILE A 256 10.23 -1.69 6.65
C ILE A 256 10.91 -1.13 5.39
N GLY A 257 11.87 -1.86 4.81
CA GLY A 257 12.56 -1.42 3.59
C GLY A 257 11.61 -1.26 2.40
N VAL A 258 10.64 -2.17 2.25
CA VAL A 258 9.64 -2.11 1.17
C VAL A 258 8.68 -0.92 1.32
N GLU A 259 8.23 -0.62 2.55
CA GLU A 259 7.39 0.54 2.82
C GLU A 259 8.13 1.86 2.68
N LEU A 260 9.34 1.96 3.25
CA LEU A 260 10.17 3.16 3.14
C LEU A 260 10.54 3.45 1.70
N GLY A 261 10.97 2.43 0.93
CA GLY A 261 11.22 2.58 -0.50
C GLY A 261 9.97 3.07 -1.25
N GLY A 262 8.79 2.54 -0.90
CA GLY A 262 7.51 2.99 -1.44
C GLY A 262 7.16 4.43 -1.10
N ALA A 263 7.44 4.87 0.13
CA ALA A 263 7.15 6.22 0.61
C ALA A 263 8.12 7.27 0.03
N ILE A 264 9.42 6.96 0.00
CA ILE A 264 10.49 7.87 -0.41
C ILE A 264 10.49 8.08 -1.93
N LYS A 265 10.13 7.06 -2.74
CA LYS A 265 10.17 7.17 -4.21
C LYS A 265 9.41 8.38 -4.76
N ASN A 266 8.31 8.77 -4.14
CA ASN A 266 7.50 9.90 -4.61
C ASN A 266 8.21 11.23 -4.32
N VAL A 267 8.96 11.32 -3.22
CA VAL A 267 9.81 12.48 -2.91
C VAL A 267 10.97 12.58 -3.90
N VAL A 268 11.62 11.46 -4.19
CA VAL A 268 12.71 11.37 -5.18
C VAL A 268 12.20 11.71 -6.58
N ALA A 269 11.01 11.24 -6.96
CA ALA A 269 10.38 11.57 -8.25
C ALA A 269 10.07 13.07 -8.39
N LEU A 270 9.60 13.73 -7.32
CA LEU A 270 9.40 15.18 -7.30
C LEU A 270 10.73 15.92 -7.48
N ALA A 271 11.79 15.51 -6.76
CA ALA A 271 13.11 16.09 -6.91
C ALA A 271 13.66 15.93 -8.34
N ALA A 272 13.50 14.74 -8.93
CA ALA A 272 13.85 14.47 -10.32
C ALA A 272 13.06 15.36 -11.29
N GLY A 273 11.75 15.53 -11.09
CA GLY A 273 10.91 16.41 -11.90
C GLY A 273 11.29 17.89 -11.79
N ILE A 274 11.75 18.35 -10.62
CA ILE A 274 12.31 19.70 -10.44
C ILE A 274 13.60 19.85 -11.25
N ALA A 275 14.50 18.86 -11.20
CA ALA A 275 15.73 18.89 -11.98
C ALA A 275 15.45 18.91 -13.49
N ASP A 276 14.45 18.16 -13.95
CA ASP A 276 13.98 18.17 -15.34
C ASP A 276 13.39 19.54 -15.72
N GLY A 277 12.55 20.13 -14.86
CA GLY A 277 11.98 21.47 -15.07
C GLY A 277 13.02 22.59 -15.11
N LEU A 278 14.10 22.45 -14.35
CA LEU A 278 15.26 23.35 -14.35
C LEU A 278 16.27 23.05 -15.47
N LYS A 279 16.03 22.03 -16.30
CA LYS A 279 16.91 21.60 -17.40
C LYS A 279 18.35 21.32 -16.96
N LEU A 280 18.55 20.73 -15.77
CA LEU A 280 19.88 20.44 -15.22
C LEU A 280 20.61 19.28 -15.92
N GLY A 281 19.92 18.59 -16.84
CA GLY A 281 20.47 17.49 -17.61
C GLY A 281 20.43 16.14 -16.88
N LEU A 282 20.80 15.09 -17.63
CA LEU A 282 20.66 13.70 -17.19
C LEU A 282 21.54 13.34 -15.98
N ASN A 283 22.73 13.96 -15.85
CA ASN A 283 23.63 13.69 -14.73
C ASN A 283 23.00 14.09 -13.38
N ALA A 284 22.33 15.25 -13.33
CA ALA A 284 21.64 15.71 -12.13
C ALA A 284 20.47 14.78 -11.76
N ARG A 285 19.66 14.39 -12.76
CA ARG A 285 18.55 13.44 -12.57
C ARG A 285 19.04 12.09 -12.06
N SER A 286 20.06 11.52 -12.70
CA SER A 286 20.64 10.23 -12.28
C SER A 286 21.26 10.32 -10.90
N GLY A 287 21.91 11.44 -10.55
CA GLY A 287 22.44 11.69 -9.21
C GLY A 287 21.33 11.66 -8.13
N ILE A 288 20.17 12.25 -8.41
CA ILE A 288 19.01 12.21 -7.50
C ILE A 288 18.47 10.79 -7.35
N VAL A 289 18.28 10.08 -8.47
CA VAL A 289 17.71 8.72 -8.47
C VAL A 289 18.62 7.69 -7.80
N THR A 290 19.94 7.80 -7.97
CA THR A 290 20.90 6.84 -7.39
C THR A 290 21.18 7.07 -5.91
N ARG A 291 20.87 8.26 -5.38
CA ARG A 291 21.15 8.65 -3.99
C ARG A 291 19.92 8.64 -3.08
N GLY A 292 18.72 8.77 -3.63
CA GLY A 292 17.45 8.72 -2.90
C GLY A 292 16.87 7.32 -2.86
#